data_AF-A0A2A5YEB7-F1
#
_entry.id   AF-A0A2A5YEB7-F1
#
_cell.length_a   1.000
_cell.length_b   1.000
_cell.length_c   1.000
_cell.angle_alpha   90.00
_cell.angle_beta   90.00
_cell.angle_gamma   90.00
#
_symmetry.space_group_name_H-M   'P 1'
#
loop_
_entity.id
_entity.type
_entity.pdbx_description
1 polymer ?
#
loop_
_entity_poly.entity_id
_entity_poly.type
_entity_poly.pdbx_seq_one_letter_code
_entity_poly.pdbx_strand_id
1 'polypeptide(L)'
;MTSMTTSEPVFFTHRQLSCEVAEVLSPKQDGLWVLGNTELLKKDGISFCGSRKASEKGLETARQCAIEAVNNGVGTISGNASGVDLNVHGATLENGGWSIFVLAEGINNFRIKRALADVWDWERCLVISQYDPDTRWQVWRAMERNKLIIALGIAMIVVEAGETGGTREAARQTIKAGKPLFAVEYKTPVPGNNAILQDGAKLLGRDKLTNKPNIAKVLRMIGNGSLEGHEDSPGIQQALPFAP
;
A
#
# COMPACT_ATOMS: atom_id res chain seq x y z
N MET A 1 -10.91 15.25 -17.25
CA MET A 1 -9.50 15.33 -16.78
C MET A 1 -8.77 14.20 -17.45
N THR A 2 -7.86 14.51 -18.37
CA THR A 2 -7.05 13.49 -19.07
C THR A 2 -6.13 12.86 -18.04
N SER A 3 -6.26 11.56 -17.84
CA SER A 3 -5.38 10.79 -16.97
C SER A 3 -3.92 10.95 -17.40
N MET A 4 -3.01 11.21 -16.46
CA MET A 4 -1.56 11.28 -16.71
C MET A 4 -0.93 9.88 -16.58
N THR A 5 -1.47 8.94 -17.36
CA THR A 5 -0.92 7.61 -17.53
C THR A 5 0.26 7.68 -18.50
N THR A 6 1.47 7.37 -18.03
CA THR A 6 2.65 7.31 -18.90
C THR A 6 2.74 5.95 -19.58
N SER A 7 3.00 5.96 -20.89
CA SER A 7 3.25 4.74 -21.68
C SER A 7 4.70 4.25 -21.59
N GLU A 8 5.59 5.10 -21.10
CA GLU A 8 7.01 4.83 -20.93
C GLU A 8 7.47 5.25 -19.52
N PRO A 9 8.60 4.70 -19.04
CA PRO A 9 9.16 5.12 -17.76
C PRO A 9 9.56 6.60 -17.77
N VAL A 10 9.12 7.34 -16.76
CA VAL A 10 9.46 8.76 -16.55
C VAL A 10 10.16 8.91 -15.20
N PHE A 11 11.12 9.83 -15.10
CA PHE A 11 11.81 10.12 -13.84
C PHE A 11 11.15 11.29 -13.10
N PHE A 12 10.84 11.07 -11.82
CA PHE A 12 10.28 12.05 -10.89
C PHE A 12 11.35 12.45 -9.88
N THR A 13 11.70 13.73 -9.84
CA THR A 13 12.63 14.28 -8.85
C THR A 13 11.96 14.41 -7.47
N HIS A 14 12.74 14.61 -6.41
CA HIS A 14 12.21 14.88 -5.07
C HIS A 14 11.15 15.99 -5.00
N ARG A 15 11.22 17.00 -5.89
CA ARG A 15 10.26 18.12 -5.93
C ARG A 15 8.84 17.71 -6.35
N GLN A 16 8.71 16.55 -6.98
CA GLN A 16 7.44 16.01 -7.46
C GLN A 16 6.86 14.94 -6.52
N LEU A 17 7.53 14.67 -5.40
CA LEU A 17 7.19 13.62 -4.44
C LEU A 17 6.76 14.24 -3.11
N SER A 18 6.03 13.48 -2.29
CA SER A 18 5.77 13.90 -0.91
C SER A 18 7.07 14.00 -0.12
N CYS A 19 7.10 14.86 0.90
CA CYS A 19 8.27 15.03 1.76
C CYS A 19 8.76 13.69 2.33
N GLU A 20 7.83 12.85 2.80
CA GLU A 20 8.17 11.55 3.37
C GLU A 20 8.83 10.61 2.35
N VAL A 21 8.35 10.59 1.10
CA VAL A 21 8.96 9.79 0.04
C VAL A 21 10.35 10.34 -0.31
N ALA A 22 10.50 11.66 -0.43
CA ALA A 22 11.78 12.29 -0.72
C ALA A 22 12.82 12.04 0.40
N GLU A 23 12.39 12.04 1.67
CA GLU A 23 13.25 11.73 2.82
C GLU A 23 13.75 10.28 2.80
N VAL A 24 12.92 9.32 2.38
CA VAL A 24 13.33 7.92 2.25
C VAL A 24 14.39 7.72 1.15
N LEU A 25 14.33 8.53 0.09
CA LEU A 25 15.24 8.44 -1.05
C LEU A 25 16.57 9.15 -0.79
N SER A 26 16.51 10.29 -0.11
CA SER A 26 17.68 11.12 0.20
C SER A 26 18.62 10.46 1.23
N PRO A 27 19.95 10.63 1.11
CA PRO A 27 20.69 11.25 0.00
C PRO A 27 21.08 10.24 -1.09
N LYS A 28 20.55 9.01 -1.05
CA LYS A 28 21.05 7.91 -1.87
C LYS A 28 20.55 7.95 -3.31
N GLN A 29 19.35 8.47 -3.51
CA GLN A 29 18.67 8.55 -4.80
C GLN A 29 18.14 9.96 -5.00
N ASP A 30 18.14 10.44 -6.24
CA ASP A 30 17.67 11.78 -6.60
C ASP A 30 16.17 11.84 -6.92
N GLY A 31 15.51 10.67 -6.93
CA GLY A 31 14.12 10.53 -7.35
C GLY A 31 13.66 9.09 -7.57
N LEU A 32 12.56 8.95 -8.32
CA LEU A 32 11.93 7.68 -8.67
C LEU A 32 11.66 7.59 -10.17
N TRP A 33 11.85 6.40 -10.73
CA TRP A 33 11.25 6.04 -12.00
C TRP A 33 9.81 5.59 -11.79
N VAL A 34 8.91 6.06 -12.66
CA VAL A 34 7.48 5.76 -12.61
C VAL A 34 6.96 5.34 -13.98
N LEU A 35 6.00 4.42 -14.00
CA LEU A 35 5.33 3.92 -15.22
C LEU A 35 3.85 3.65 -14.91
N GLY A 36 2.94 4.22 -15.69
CA GLY A 36 1.49 4.09 -15.50
C GLY A 36 0.84 5.36 -14.96
N ASN A 37 -0.27 5.24 -14.21
CA ASN A 37 -1.04 6.39 -13.74
C ASN A 37 -0.33 7.12 -12.59
N THR A 38 0.31 8.24 -12.91
CA THR A 38 1.10 9.03 -11.95
C THR A 38 0.26 9.77 -10.91
N GLU A 39 -1.04 9.99 -11.17
CA GLU A 39 -1.95 10.62 -10.20
C GLU A 39 -2.14 9.77 -8.94
N LEU A 40 -1.83 8.48 -8.99
CA LEU A 40 -1.89 7.59 -7.83
C LEU A 40 -0.89 7.96 -6.74
N LEU A 41 0.20 8.67 -7.04
CA LEU A 41 1.14 9.19 -6.02
C LEU A 41 0.52 10.24 -5.10
N LYS A 42 -0.60 10.86 -5.51
CA LYS A 42 -1.32 11.88 -4.73
C LYS A 42 -2.45 11.30 -3.89
N LYS A 43 -2.71 9.99 -3.99
CA LYS A 43 -3.82 9.32 -3.30
C LYS A 43 -3.33 8.55 -2.09
N ASP A 44 -4.14 8.56 -1.03
CA ASP A 44 -3.89 7.74 0.15
C ASP A 44 -4.08 6.26 -0.15
N GLY A 45 -3.08 5.44 0.18
CA GLY A 45 -3.13 3.99 0.04
C GLY A 45 -2.72 3.27 1.31
N ILE A 46 -3.16 2.01 1.44
CA ILE A 46 -2.71 1.13 2.52
C ILE A 46 -1.56 0.27 1.98
N SER A 47 -0.47 0.25 2.74
CA SER A 47 0.68 -0.58 2.42
C SER A 47 0.49 -2.00 2.93
N PHE A 48 0.94 -2.98 2.15
CA PHE A 48 0.85 -4.40 2.49
C PHE A 48 2.21 -5.06 2.39
N CYS A 49 2.49 -5.95 3.35
CA CYS A 49 3.59 -6.88 3.25
C CYS A 49 3.21 -8.27 3.78
N GLY A 50 3.93 -9.28 3.32
CA GLY A 50 3.73 -10.65 3.79
C GLY A 50 4.67 -11.65 3.16
N SER A 51 4.49 -12.91 3.53
CA SER A 51 5.30 -14.04 3.07
C SER A 51 5.08 -14.33 1.59
N ARG A 52 6.17 -14.67 0.90
CA ARG A 52 6.13 -15.21 -0.47
C ARG A 52 5.54 -16.62 -0.55
N LYS A 53 5.52 -17.32 0.58
CA LYS A 53 5.01 -18.68 0.77
C LYS A 53 3.92 -18.66 1.84
N ALA A 54 3.08 -17.63 1.83
CA ALA A 54 1.97 -17.55 2.76
C ALA A 54 1.01 -18.73 2.57
N SER A 55 0.37 -19.16 3.65
CA SER A 55 -0.66 -20.19 3.61
C SER A 55 -1.84 -19.78 2.72
N GLU A 56 -2.63 -20.74 2.23
CA GLU A 56 -3.87 -20.43 1.50
C GLU A 56 -4.78 -19.49 2.31
N LYS A 57 -4.85 -19.69 3.63
CA LYS A 57 -5.61 -18.83 4.52
C LYS A 57 -5.03 -17.42 4.58
N GLY A 58 -3.71 -17.29 4.57
CA GLY A 58 -3.01 -16.01 4.49
C GLY A 58 -3.25 -15.29 3.17
N LEU A 59 -3.21 -16.01 2.04
CA LEU A 59 -3.52 -15.44 0.72
C LEU A 59 -4.98 -14.98 0.64
N GLU A 60 -5.92 -15.79 1.12
CA GLU A 60 -7.33 -15.39 1.20
C GLU A 60 -7.51 -14.17 2.11
N THR A 61 -6.81 -14.12 3.25
CA THR A 61 -6.87 -12.95 4.14
C THR A 61 -6.29 -11.70 3.47
N ALA A 62 -5.20 -11.83 2.70
CA ALA A 62 -4.63 -10.72 1.93
C ALA A 62 -5.65 -10.15 0.93
N ARG A 63 -6.29 -11.04 0.17
CA ARG A 63 -7.35 -10.67 -0.79
C ARG A 63 -8.51 -9.96 -0.09
N GLN A 64 -8.99 -10.52 1.02
CA GLN A 64 -10.09 -9.92 1.80
C GLN A 64 -9.74 -8.53 2.35
N CYS A 65 -8.53 -8.34 2.87
CA CYS A 65 -8.09 -7.01 3.33
C CYS A 65 -8.05 -5.99 2.19
N ALA A 66 -7.56 -6.40 1.01
CA ALA A 66 -7.53 -5.54 -0.17
C ALA A 66 -8.94 -5.16 -0.65
N ILE A 67 -9.86 -6.13 -0.71
CA ILE A 67 -11.26 -5.90 -1.07
C ILE A 67 -11.91 -4.91 -0.11
N GLU A 68 -11.71 -5.08 1.19
CA GLU A 68 -12.26 -4.14 2.18
C GLU A 68 -11.66 -2.73 2.02
N ALA A 69 -10.38 -2.60 1.66
CA ALA A 69 -9.77 -1.30 1.36
C ALA A 69 -10.45 -0.63 0.15
N VAL A 70 -10.63 -1.39 -0.94
CA VAL A 70 -11.28 -0.91 -2.17
C VAL A 70 -12.74 -0.52 -1.93
N ASN A 71 -13.49 -1.30 -1.16
CA ASN A 71 -14.87 -0.98 -0.78
C ASN A 71 -15.00 0.35 0.00
N ASN A 72 -13.89 0.81 0.60
CA ASN A 72 -13.82 2.09 1.30
C ASN A 72 -13.10 3.18 0.47
N GLY A 73 -12.89 2.96 -0.84
CA GLY A 73 -12.28 3.93 -1.75
C GLY A 73 -10.75 4.05 -1.64
N VAL A 74 -10.09 3.14 -0.93
CA VAL A 74 -8.65 3.20 -0.64
C VAL A 74 -7.89 2.20 -1.50
N GLY A 75 -6.81 2.64 -2.11
CA GLY A 75 -5.95 1.77 -2.92
C GLY A 75 -4.92 1.01 -2.10
N THR A 76 -4.15 0.17 -2.79
CA THR A 76 -3.15 -0.68 -2.14
C THR A 76 -1.75 -0.42 -2.66
N ILE A 77 -0.78 -0.45 -1.77
CA ILE A 77 0.64 -0.29 -2.10
C ILE A 77 1.35 -1.55 -1.62
N SER A 78 2.09 -2.20 -2.49
CA SER A 78 2.86 -3.38 -2.10
C SER A 78 4.03 -3.58 -3.04
N GLY A 79 4.74 -4.68 -2.86
CA GLY A 79 5.77 -5.06 -3.80
C GLY A 79 5.30 -5.89 -4.96
N ASN A 80 6.24 -6.20 -5.84
CA ASN A 80 6.00 -7.14 -6.91
C ASN A 80 6.51 -8.54 -6.56
N ALA A 81 6.40 -9.01 -5.30
CA ALA A 81 6.80 -10.37 -4.92
C ALA A 81 5.66 -11.40 -5.11
N SER A 82 5.95 -12.69 -5.12
CA SER A 82 4.91 -13.73 -5.05
C SER A 82 4.22 -13.74 -3.67
N GLY A 83 3.12 -14.49 -3.55
CA GLY A 83 2.41 -14.64 -2.28
C GLY A 83 1.50 -13.44 -1.97
N VAL A 84 1.64 -12.86 -0.78
CA VAL A 84 0.76 -11.80 -0.29
C VAL A 84 0.71 -10.60 -1.24
N ASP A 85 1.86 -10.07 -1.63
CA ASP A 85 2.00 -8.92 -2.54
C ASP A 85 1.13 -9.05 -3.81
N LEU A 86 1.30 -10.15 -4.56
CA LEU A 86 0.51 -10.39 -5.78
C LEU A 86 -0.99 -10.57 -5.51
N ASN A 87 -1.36 -11.19 -4.39
CA ASN A 87 -2.76 -11.42 -4.05
C ASN A 87 -3.47 -10.14 -3.63
N VAL A 88 -2.77 -9.24 -2.93
CA VAL A 88 -3.26 -7.88 -2.66
C VAL A 88 -3.49 -7.14 -3.98
N HIS A 89 -2.46 -7.09 -4.83
CA HIS A 89 -2.57 -6.41 -6.13
C HIS A 89 -3.70 -6.96 -7.00
N GLY A 90 -3.80 -8.28 -7.13
CA GLY A 90 -4.85 -8.94 -7.90
C GLY A 90 -6.25 -8.61 -7.37
N ALA A 91 -6.49 -8.82 -6.08
CA ALA A 91 -7.80 -8.54 -5.49
C ALA A 91 -8.18 -7.06 -5.58
N THR A 92 -7.23 -6.14 -5.41
CA THR A 92 -7.46 -4.71 -5.60
C THR A 92 -7.95 -4.41 -7.01
N LEU A 93 -7.24 -4.91 -8.02
CA LEU A 93 -7.56 -4.64 -9.42
C LEU A 93 -8.84 -5.33 -9.90
N GLU A 94 -9.07 -6.58 -9.46
CA GLU A 94 -10.31 -7.34 -9.72
C GLU A 94 -11.56 -6.58 -9.24
N ASN A 95 -11.44 -5.81 -8.15
CA ASN A 95 -12.56 -5.10 -7.53
C ASN A 95 -12.63 -3.61 -7.94
N GLY A 96 -11.94 -3.23 -9.02
CA GLY A 96 -12.00 -1.86 -9.54
C GLY A 96 -11.15 -0.83 -8.78
N GLY A 97 -10.38 -1.26 -7.78
CA GLY A 97 -9.45 -0.41 -7.04
C GLY A 97 -8.19 -0.07 -7.84
N TRP A 98 -7.35 0.79 -7.27
CA TRP A 98 -6.05 1.16 -7.83
C TRP A 98 -4.90 0.67 -6.96
N SER A 99 -3.74 0.44 -7.57
CA SER A 99 -2.63 -0.19 -6.90
C SER A 99 -1.25 0.33 -7.36
N ILE A 100 -0.35 0.51 -6.38
CA ILE A 100 1.05 0.91 -6.62
C ILE A 100 1.98 -0.29 -6.39
N PHE A 101 2.75 -0.63 -7.41
CA PHE A 101 3.75 -1.71 -7.42
C PHE A 101 5.13 -1.11 -7.22
N VAL A 102 5.73 -1.35 -6.07
CA VAL A 102 7.08 -0.86 -5.79
C VAL A 102 8.09 -1.96 -6.18
N LEU A 103 9.14 -1.62 -6.92
CA LEU A 103 10.10 -2.61 -7.46
C LEU A 103 11.40 -2.67 -6.67
N ALA A 104 11.95 -3.87 -6.54
CA ALA A 104 13.27 -4.13 -5.96
C ALA A 104 14.39 -4.19 -7.03
N GLU A 105 14.09 -3.70 -8.22
CA GLU A 105 14.90 -3.73 -9.44
C GLU A 105 14.56 -2.50 -10.30
N GLY A 106 15.35 -2.24 -11.33
CA GLY A 106 15.12 -1.15 -12.26
C GLY A 106 13.84 -1.32 -13.06
N ILE A 107 13.19 -0.20 -13.39
CA ILE A 107 11.84 -0.18 -13.97
C ILE A 107 11.76 -0.88 -15.34
N ASN A 108 12.85 -0.93 -16.12
CA ASN A 108 12.86 -1.60 -17.43
C ASN A 108 12.75 -3.12 -17.32
N ASN A 109 12.97 -3.69 -16.13
CA ASN A 109 12.79 -5.12 -15.87
C ASN A 109 11.33 -5.48 -15.55
N PHE A 110 10.45 -4.50 -15.32
CA PHE A 110 9.07 -4.76 -14.98
C PHE A 110 8.34 -5.50 -16.09
N ARG A 111 7.62 -6.56 -15.73
CA ARG A 111 6.68 -7.25 -16.61
C ARG A 111 5.39 -7.51 -15.84
N ILE A 112 4.25 -7.31 -16.51
CA ILE A 112 2.94 -7.70 -15.98
C ILE A 112 2.98 -9.22 -15.82
N LYS A 113 2.80 -9.68 -14.58
CA LYS A 113 2.81 -11.11 -14.30
C LYS A 113 1.53 -11.74 -14.84
N ARG A 114 1.63 -12.97 -15.34
CA ARG A 114 0.49 -13.74 -15.88
C ARG A 114 -0.72 -13.75 -14.96
N ALA A 115 -0.52 -13.85 -13.64
CA ALA A 115 -1.58 -13.86 -12.65
C ALA A 115 -2.40 -12.55 -12.57
N LEU A 116 -1.90 -11.46 -13.14
CA LEU A 116 -2.57 -10.16 -13.17
C LEU A 116 -3.02 -9.77 -14.59
N ALA A 117 -2.73 -10.58 -15.61
CA ALA A 117 -2.91 -10.18 -17.01
C ALA A 117 -4.37 -9.83 -17.34
N ASP A 118 -5.32 -10.62 -16.82
CA ASP A 118 -6.75 -10.44 -17.12
C ASP A 118 -7.38 -9.26 -16.37
N VAL A 119 -6.69 -8.72 -15.36
CA VAL A 119 -7.21 -7.67 -14.47
C VAL A 119 -6.37 -6.38 -14.54
N TRP A 120 -5.30 -6.40 -15.33
CA TRP A 120 -4.37 -5.27 -15.43
C TRP A 120 -5.02 -4.08 -16.13
N ASP A 121 -4.83 -2.90 -15.55
CA ASP A 121 -5.34 -1.65 -16.09
C ASP A 121 -4.37 -0.52 -15.77
N TRP A 122 -3.75 0.07 -16.80
CA TRP A 122 -2.78 1.15 -16.61
C TRP A 122 -3.38 2.42 -16.01
N GLU A 123 -4.69 2.62 -16.11
CA GLU A 123 -5.39 3.73 -15.45
C GLU A 123 -5.51 3.53 -13.93
N ARG A 124 -5.33 2.29 -13.45
CA ARG A 124 -5.43 1.92 -12.03
C ARG A 124 -4.13 1.35 -11.48
N CYS A 125 -3.09 1.25 -12.30
CA CYS A 125 -1.78 0.76 -11.91
C CYS A 125 -0.73 1.85 -12.01
N LEU A 126 0.14 1.89 -10.99
CA LEU A 126 1.39 2.63 -11.05
C LEU A 126 2.53 1.71 -10.64
N VAL A 127 3.58 1.68 -11.44
CA VAL A 127 4.81 0.93 -11.15
C VAL A 127 5.90 1.92 -10.86
N ILE A 128 6.62 1.74 -9.75
CA ILE A 128 7.70 2.64 -9.34
C ILE A 128 8.97 1.90 -8.99
N SER A 129 10.12 2.52 -9.25
CA SER A 129 11.43 2.03 -8.82
C SER A 129 12.34 3.18 -8.39
N GLN A 130 13.07 2.99 -7.30
CA GLN A 130 14.11 3.91 -6.83
C GLN A 130 15.50 3.59 -7.41
N TYR A 131 15.60 2.61 -8.30
CA TYR A 131 16.88 2.14 -8.85
C TYR A 131 17.02 2.56 -10.30
N ASP A 132 18.27 2.61 -10.78
CA ASP A 132 18.56 2.86 -12.20
C ASP A 132 17.77 1.89 -13.10
N PRO A 133 17.31 2.32 -14.29
CA PRO A 133 16.31 1.60 -15.09
C PRO A 133 16.60 0.13 -15.35
N ASP A 134 17.87 -0.25 -15.52
CA ASP A 134 18.30 -1.61 -15.85
C ASP A 134 18.85 -2.40 -14.65
N THR A 135 18.76 -1.84 -13.44
CA THR A 135 19.25 -2.47 -12.21
C THR A 135 18.63 -3.86 -11.99
N ARG A 136 19.46 -4.89 -11.83
CA ARG A 136 18.97 -6.25 -11.56
C ARG A 136 18.42 -6.42 -10.13
N TRP A 137 17.45 -7.30 -9.97
CA TRP A 137 16.92 -7.69 -8.66
C TRP A 137 18.00 -8.26 -7.72
N GLN A 138 17.99 -7.81 -6.46
CA GLN A 138 18.80 -8.38 -5.38
C GLN A 138 18.03 -8.39 -4.05
N VAL A 139 18.36 -9.33 -3.15
CA VAL A 139 17.67 -9.51 -1.86
C VAL A 139 17.73 -8.24 -1.00
N TRP A 140 18.91 -7.60 -0.90
CA TRP A 140 19.06 -6.39 -0.10
C TRP A 140 18.30 -5.20 -0.67
N ARG A 141 18.17 -5.10 -2.01
CA ARG A 141 17.32 -4.09 -2.66
C ARG A 141 15.86 -4.28 -2.32
N ALA A 142 15.41 -5.53 -2.22
CA ALA A 142 14.05 -5.83 -1.77
C ALA A 142 13.81 -5.39 -0.32
N MET A 143 14.81 -5.54 0.56
CA MET A 143 14.75 -5.05 1.94
C MET A 143 14.79 -3.52 2.02
N GLU A 144 15.70 -2.87 1.30
CA GLU A 144 15.84 -1.41 1.30
C GLU A 144 14.58 -0.72 0.77
N ARG A 145 14.03 -1.24 -0.33
CA ARG A 145 12.83 -0.71 -0.96
C ARG A 145 11.62 -0.69 -0.02
N ASN A 146 11.54 -1.59 0.97
CA ASN A 146 10.39 -1.62 1.89
C ASN A 146 10.17 -0.27 2.59
N LYS A 147 11.21 0.54 2.79
CA LYS A 147 11.08 1.91 3.29
C LYS A 147 10.18 2.78 2.39
N LEU A 148 10.29 2.62 1.08
CA LEU A 148 9.44 3.33 0.12
C LEU A 148 7.99 2.85 0.18
N ILE A 149 7.76 1.54 0.35
CA ILE A 149 6.40 1.02 0.60
C ILE A 149 5.83 1.63 1.89
N ILE A 150 6.63 1.71 2.96
CA ILE A 150 6.20 2.30 4.23
C ILE A 150 5.81 3.77 4.05
N ALA A 151 6.66 4.56 3.40
CA ALA A 151 6.44 5.99 3.20
C ALA A 151 5.22 6.32 2.34
N LEU A 152 4.93 5.51 1.32
CA LEU A 152 3.77 5.72 0.44
C LEU A 152 2.45 5.40 1.14
N GLY A 153 2.46 4.55 2.17
CA GLY A 153 1.25 4.13 2.86
C GLY A 153 0.90 5.03 4.04
N ILE A 154 -0.40 5.18 4.28
CA ILE A 154 -0.90 5.77 5.55
C ILE A 154 -0.66 4.85 6.75
N ALA A 155 -0.59 3.55 6.48
CA ALA A 155 -0.44 2.46 7.44
C ALA A 155 0.04 1.21 6.70
N MET A 156 0.62 0.26 7.43
CA MET A 156 1.00 -1.04 6.88
C MET A 156 0.17 -2.16 7.51
N ILE A 157 -0.30 -3.09 6.68
CA ILE A 157 -0.88 -4.36 7.08
C ILE A 157 0.11 -5.48 6.78
N VAL A 158 0.56 -6.18 7.82
CA VAL A 158 1.26 -7.47 7.71
C VAL A 158 0.23 -8.58 7.72
N VAL A 159 0.13 -9.31 6.61
CA VAL A 159 -0.84 -10.40 6.49
C VAL A 159 -0.31 -11.69 7.12
N GLU A 160 0.83 -12.18 6.67
CA GLU A 160 1.44 -13.39 7.21
C GLU A 160 2.96 -13.26 7.13
N ALA A 161 3.65 -13.51 8.23
CA ALA A 161 5.10 -13.43 8.34
C ALA A 161 5.69 -14.73 8.88
N GLY A 162 6.84 -15.13 8.33
CA GLY A 162 7.69 -16.12 8.99
C GLY A 162 8.32 -15.54 10.26
N GLU A 163 8.89 -16.40 11.11
CA GLU A 163 9.60 -15.99 12.33
C GLU A 163 10.77 -15.04 12.05
N THR A 164 11.42 -15.24 10.90
CA THR A 164 12.50 -14.42 10.39
C THR A 164 12.24 -13.99 8.94
N GLY A 165 13.02 -13.03 8.46
CA GLY A 165 13.03 -12.61 7.05
C GLY A 165 12.44 -11.22 6.79
N GLY A 166 12.27 -10.91 5.50
CA GLY A 166 12.00 -9.55 5.04
C GLY A 166 10.70 -8.94 5.57
N THR A 167 9.67 -9.75 5.83
CA THR A 167 8.39 -9.26 6.40
C THR A 167 8.53 -8.80 7.85
N ARG A 168 9.29 -9.53 8.68
CA ARG A 168 9.59 -9.13 10.07
C ARG A 168 10.41 -7.84 10.11
N GLU A 169 11.37 -7.72 9.21
CA GLU A 169 12.18 -6.51 9.10
C GLU A 169 11.35 -5.31 8.63
N ALA A 170 10.48 -5.48 7.62
CA ALA A 170 9.57 -4.43 7.19
C ALA A 170 8.64 -3.95 8.33
N ALA A 171 8.11 -4.89 9.13
CA ALA A 171 7.31 -4.57 10.31
C ALA A 171 8.09 -3.70 11.32
N ARG A 172 9.31 -4.11 11.68
CA ARG A 172 10.16 -3.31 12.59
C ARG A 172 10.48 -1.93 12.03
N GLN A 173 10.79 -1.85 10.74
CA GLN A 173 11.04 -0.58 10.06
C GLN A 173 9.82 0.34 10.06
N THR A 174 8.61 -0.23 9.90
CA THR A 174 7.35 0.52 9.98
C THR A 174 7.16 1.14 11.35
N ILE A 175 7.33 0.35 12.42
CA ILE A 175 7.22 0.84 13.79
C ILE A 175 8.27 1.92 14.07
N LYS A 176 9.52 1.69 13.64
CA LYS A 176 10.62 2.65 13.79
C LYS A 176 10.35 3.98 13.07
N ALA A 177 9.66 3.93 11.92
CA ALA A 177 9.25 5.12 11.18
C ALA A 177 8.04 5.85 11.81
N GLY A 178 7.49 5.35 12.92
CA GLY A 178 6.30 5.93 13.55
C GLY A 178 5.00 5.68 12.77
N LYS A 179 5.04 4.86 11.72
CA LYS A 179 3.86 4.54 10.90
C LYS A 179 2.96 3.51 11.62
N PRO A 180 1.63 3.66 11.56
CA PRO A 180 0.71 2.66 12.08
C PRO A 180 0.94 1.30 11.40
N LEU A 181 1.32 0.31 12.21
CA LEU A 181 1.47 -1.07 11.77
C LEU A 181 0.35 -1.92 12.33
N PHE A 182 -0.24 -2.74 11.47
CA PHE A 182 -1.26 -3.73 11.83
C PHE A 182 -0.79 -5.13 11.43
N ALA A 183 -0.99 -6.11 12.30
CA ALA A 183 -0.73 -7.51 11.98
C ALA A 183 -2.00 -8.33 12.14
N VAL A 184 -2.26 -9.19 11.15
CA VAL A 184 -3.40 -10.11 11.19
C VAL A 184 -3.23 -11.10 12.34
N GLU A 185 -4.30 -11.26 13.12
CA GLU A 185 -4.40 -12.37 14.07
C GLU A 185 -5.13 -13.55 13.42
N TYR A 186 -4.53 -14.73 13.55
CA TYR A 186 -5.10 -16.00 13.08
C TYR A 186 -5.55 -16.84 14.27
N LYS A 187 -6.60 -17.64 14.08
CA LYS A 187 -7.06 -18.62 15.09
C LYS A 187 -5.94 -19.59 15.47
N THR A 188 -5.23 -20.10 14.47
CA THR A 188 -3.99 -20.85 14.68
C THR A 188 -2.84 -19.85 14.69
N PRO A 189 -2.10 -19.71 15.79
CA PRO A 189 -1.01 -18.74 15.90
C PRO A 189 0.00 -18.87 14.77
N VAL A 190 0.33 -17.73 14.15
CA VAL A 190 1.46 -17.62 13.21
C VAL A 190 2.59 -16.95 13.98
N PRO A 191 3.70 -17.66 14.28
CA PRO A 191 4.76 -17.15 15.15
C PRO A 191 5.31 -15.78 14.74
N GLY A 192 5.50 -15.55 13.43
CA GLY A 192 5.96 -14.26 12.91
C GLY A 192 4.98 -13.12 13.17
N ASN A 193 3.67 -13.35 12.99
CA ASN A 193 2.64 -12.34 13.29
C ASN A 193 2.58 -12.05 14.78
N ASN A 194 2.63 -13.08 15.63
CA ASN A 194 2.64 -12.92 17.08
C ASN A 194 3.83 -12.08 17.55
N ALA A 195 5.02 -12.36 17.02
CA ALA A 195 6.20 -11.57 17.33
C ALA A 195 6.06 -10.10 16.86
N ILE A 196 5.39 -9.85 15.74
CA ILE A 196 5.09 -8.48 15.26
C ILE A 196 4.11 -7.75 16.19
N LEU A 197 3.09 -8.46 16.69
CA LEU A 197 2.17 -7.92 17.69
C LEU A 197 2.88 -7.58 19.01
N GLN A 198 3.78 -8.46 19.46
CA GLN A 198 4.63 -8.23 20.64
C GLN A 198 5.59 -7.05 20.46
N ASP A 199 6.10 -6.84 19.24
CA ASP A 199 6.97 -5.71 18.89
C ASP A 199 6.21 -4.37 18.79
N GLY A 200 4.89 -4.35 19.03
CA GLY A 200 4.09 -3.12 19.13
C GLY A 200 3.12 -2.87 17.96
N ALA A 201 2.95 -3.84 17.05
CA ALA A 201 1.91 -3.74 16.03
C ALA A 201 0.51 -3.80 16.64
N LYS A 202 -0.44 -3.09 16.03
CA LYS A 202 -1.86 -3.16 16.38
C LYS A 202 -2.45 -4.44 15.81
N LEU A 203 -3.34 -5.06 16.58
CA LEU A 203 -4.05 -6.26 16.16
C LEU A 203 -5.09 -5.93 15.07
N LEU A 204 -5.03 -6.66 13.96
CA LEU A 204 -6.05 -6.68 12.92
C LEU A 204 -6.88 -7.96 13.07
N GLY A 205 -8.02 -7.81 13.73
CA GLY A 205 -8.97 -8.88 13.96
C GLY A 205 -9.94 -9.05 12.81
N ARG A 206 -10.93 -9.92 13.00
CA ARG A 206 -12.05 -10.11 12.09
C ARG A 206 -13.34 -9.56 12.69
N ASP A 207 -14.22 -9.07 11.84
CA ASP A 207 -15.57 -8.70 12.21
C ASP A 207 -16.37 -9.93 12.68
N LYS A 208 -17.13 -9.78 13.76
CA LYS A 208 -17.79 -10.91 14.43
C LYS A 208 -18.97 -11.48 13.63
N LEU A 209 -19.60 -10.68 12.78
CA LEU A 209 -20.79 -11.06 12.03
C LEU A 209 -20.44 -11.58 10.64
N THR A 210 -19.59 -10.84 9.94
CA THR A 210 -19.20 -11.14 8.56
C THR A 210 -17.97 -12.04 8.47
N ASN A 211 -17.23 -12.20 9.57
CA ASN A 211 -15.95 -12.90 9.64
C ASN A 211 -14.90 -12.33 8.67
N LYS A 212 -15.07 -11.10 8.16
CA LYS A 212 -14.12 -10.43 7.28
C LYS A 212 -13.04 -9.70 8.09
N PRO A 213 -11.85 -9.42 7.54
CA PRO A 213 -10.85 -8.60 8.22
C PRO A 213 -11.40 -7.21 8.58
N ASN A 214 -11.27 -6.81 9.84
CA ASN A 214 -11.76 -5.51 10.30
C ASN A 214 -10.67 -4.45 10.12
N ILE A 215 -10.69 -3.79 8.97
CA ILE A 215 -9.75 -2.71 8.65
C ILE A 215 -10.22 -1.33 9.13
N ALA A 216 -11.34 -1.21 9.87
CA ALA A 216 -11.88 0.09 10.27
C ALA A 216 -10.87 0.92 11.09
N LYS A 217 -10.06 0.26 11.94
CA LYS A 217 -8.97 0.94 12.67
C LYS A 217 -7.87 1.46 11.75
N VAL A 218 -7.62 0.79 10.63
CA VAL A 218 -6.67 1.23 9.60
C VAL A 218 -7.23 2.45 8.88
N LEU A 219 -8.50 2.40 8.46
CA LEU A 219 -9.18 3.49 7.73
C LEU A 219 -9.30 4.78 8.56
N ARG A 220 -9.45 4.68 9.88
CA ARG A 220 -9.43 5.85 10.79
C ARG A 220 -8.12 6.63 10.73
N MET A 221 -7.02 6.03 10.24
CA MET A 221 -5.76 6.74 10.05
C MET A 221 -5.83 7.77 8.91
N ILE A 222 -6.75 7.60 7.94
CA ILE A 222 -6.98 8.56 6.84
C ILE A 222 -7.54 9.87 7.39
N GLY A 223 -8.54 9.79 8.28
CA GLY A 223 -9.24 10.96 8.81
C GLY A 223 -8.46 11.77 9.85
N ASN A 224 -7.53 11.16 10.58
CA ASN A 224 -6.77 11.85 11.63
C ASN A 224 -5.56 12.65 11.09
N GLY A 225 -5.21 12.50 9.81
CA GLY A 225 -4.15 13.29 9.16
C GLY A 225 -4.63 14.59 8.51
N SER A 226 -5.94 14.85 8.52
CA SER A 226 -6.57 16.03 7.87
C SER A 226 -7.09 17.08 8.85
N LEU A 227 -6.75 16.99 10.14
CA LEU A 227 -7.21 17.93 11.18
C LEU A 227 -6.14 18.98 11.56
N GLU A 228 -5.43 19.52 10.58
CA GLU A 228 -4.83 20.85 10.66
C GLU A 228 -5.04 21.54 9.30
N GLY A 229 -6.01 22.46 9.24
CA GLY A 229 -6.17 23.40 8.11
C GLY A 229 -7.41 23.21 7.24
N HIS A 230 -8.59 23.55 7.77
CA HIS A 230 -9.56 24.48 7.15
C HIS A 230 -10.83 24.52 8.01
N GLU A 231 -10.80 25.37 9.05
CA GLU A 231 -12.03 26.05 9.45
C GLU A 231 -12.34 27.07 8.35
N ASP A 232 -13.36 26.79 7.54
CA ASP A 232 -14.29 27.81 7.06
C ASP A 232 -15.47 27.13 6.39
N SER A 233 -16.53 26.92 7.17
CA SER A 233 -17.91 26.98 6.68
C SER A 233 -18.85 27.16 7.85
N PRO A 234 -19.65 28.24 7.84
CA PRO A 234 -21.05 28.07 8.19
C PRO A 234 -21.95 28.75 7.16
N GLY A 235 -22.96 28.01 6.71
CA GLY A 235 -23.97 28.55 5.80
C GLY A 235 -25.10 27.58 5.50
N ILE A 236 -25.75 27.05 6.54
CA ILE A 236 -27.08 26.45 6.41
C ILE A 236 -28.04 27.58 6.05
N GLN A 237 -28.55 27.59 4.81
CA GLN A 237 -29.64 28.47 4.43
C GLN A 237 -30.95 27.70 4.47
N GLN A 238 -31.72 27.97 5.52
CA GLN A 238 -33.07 27.50 5.74
C GLN A 238 -34.05 28.22 4.79
N ALA A 239 -35.07 27.47 4.34
CA ALA A 239 -36.07 27.83 3.35
C ALA A 239 -37.03 28.97 3.77
N LEU A 240 -37.61 29.66 2.79
CA LEU A 240 -38.95 30.26 2.90
C LEU A 240 -39.76 30.00 1.61
N PRO A 241 -41.08 29.73 1.73
CA PRO A 241 -41.96 29.41 0.61
C PRO A 241 -42.52 30.68 -0.05
N PHE A 242 -42.67 30.65 -1.38
CA PHE A 242 -43.44 31.65 -2.11
C PHE A 242 -44.92 31.22 -2.20
N ALA A 243 -45.82 32.09 -1.75
CA ALA A 243 -47.17 32.27 -2.30
C ALA A 243 -47.82 33.53 -1.71
N PRO A 244 -48.84 34.12 -2.36
CA PRO A 244 -49.32 33.91 -3.74
C PRO A 244 -48.89 35.01 -4.72
#